data_AF-A0AAE1MSC1-F1
#
_entry.id   AF-A0AAE1MSC1-F1
#
_cell.length_a   1.000
_cell.length_b   1.000
_cell.length_c   1.000
_cell.angle_alpha   90.00
_cell.angle_beta   90.00
_cell.angle_gamma   90.00
#
_symmetry.space_group_name_H-M   'P 1'
#
loop_
_entity.id
_entity.type
_entity.pdbx_description
1 polymer ?
#
loop_
_entity_poly.entity_id
_entity_poly.type
_entity_poly.pdbx_seq_one_letter_code
_entity_poly.pdbx_strand_id
1 'polypeptide(L)'
;MEAKFFRFLKIVGVGYKARAESQGRLLYLKLGYSHEVELTVPPAVRVFCFKNNVVCCTGIDKQRVHQFAATVRSCKPPEVYKGKGILYTDEVIKKKQGKKSK
;
A
#
# COMPACT_ATOMS: atom_id res chain seq x y z
N MET A 1 -9.47 -11.36 -19.67
CA MET A 1 -8.23 -11.43 -18.87
C MET A 1 -8.62 -11.78 -17.45
N GLU A 2 -8.60 -13.06 -17.09
CA GLU A 2 -8.96 -13.52 -15.74
C GLU A 2 -7.86 -13.10 -14.76
N ALA A 3 -8.17 -12.16 -13.87
CA ALA A 3 -7.26 -11.75 -12.81
C ALA A 3 -7.20 -12.87 -11.76
N LYS A 4 -6.08 -13.59 -11.69
CA LYS A 4 -5.94 -14.79 -10.85
C LYS A 4 -5.32 -14.49 -9.48
N PHE A 5 -4.55 -13.41 -9.37
CA PHE A 5 -3.86 -13.05 -8.13
C PHE A 5 -4.24 -11.66 -7.66
N PHE A 6 -4.47 -11.54 -6.36
CA PHE A 6 -4.78 -10.29 -5.69
C PHE A 6 -3.94 -10.15 -4.42
N ARG A 7 -3.54 -8.92 -4.12
CA ARG A 7 -2.96 -8.53 -2.84
C ARG A 7 -3.59 -7.24 -2.37
N PHE A 8 -4.08 -7.29 -1.14
CA PHE A 8 -4.65 -6.14 -0.47
C PHE A 8 -3.60 -5.50 0.44
N LEU A 9 -3.47 -4.20 0.28
CA LEU A 9 -2.64 -3.32 1.09
C LEU A 9 -3.56 -2.36 1.84
N LYS A 10 -3.33 -2.21 3.13
CA LYS A 10 -4.04 -1.29 4.00
C LYS A 10 -3.11 -0.14 4.35
N ILE A 11 -3.64 1.07 4.26
CA ILE A 11 -2.96 2.30 4.63
C ILE A 11 -3.52 2.72 5.99
N VAL A 12 -2.65 2.77 6.97
CA VAL A 12 -2.99 3.16 8.35
C VAL A 12 -2.28 4.46 8.66
N GLY A 13 -3.05 5.48 8.99
CA GLY A 13 -2.52 6.80 9.34
C GLY A 13 -3.52 7.89 9.03
N VAL A 14 -3.61 8.87 9.92
CA VAL A 14 -4.45 10.05 9.70
C VAL A 14 -3.80 10.92 8.61
N GLY A 15 -4.56 11.28 7.59
CA GLY A 15 -4.08 12.07 6.45
C GLY A 15 -3.39 11.27 5.36
N TYR A 16 -3.18 9.96 5.56
CA TYR A 16 -2.63 9.08 4.53
C TYR A 16 -3.75 8.60 3.60
N LYS A 17 -3.53 8.73 2.29
CA LYS A 17 -4.52 8.38 1.27
C LYS A 17 -3.83 7.80 0.05
N ALA A 18 -4.46 6.80 -0.57
CA ALA A 18 -4.14 6.36 -1.91
C ALA A 18 -5.22 6.79 -2.89
N ARG A 19 -4.78 7.17 -4.09
CA ARG A 19 -5.61 7.39 -5.25
C ARG A 19 -5.03 6.59 -6.41
N ALA A 20 -5.85 5.73 -7.02
CA ALA A 20 -5.50 5.11 -8.28
C ALA A 20 -6.06 5.96 -9.43
N GLU A 21 -5.35 6.01 -10.54
CA GLU A 21 -5.89 6.54 -11.79
C GLU A 21 -7.02 5.65 -12.30
N SER A 22 -7.98 6.22 -13.04
CA SER A 22 -9.12 5.50 -13.63
C SER A 22 -8.69 4.32 -14.51
N GLN A 23 -7.50 4.38 -15.14
CA GLN A 23 -6.95 3.28 -15.95
C GLN A 23 -6.18 2.23 -15.13
N GLY A 24 -5.93 2.49 -13.84
CA GLY A 24 -5.21 1.59 -12.94
C GLY A 24 -3.72 1.44 -13.24
N ARG A 25 -3.14 2.36 -14.04
CA ARG A 25 -1.73 2.38 -14.47
C ARG A 25 -0.84 3.26 -13.59
N LEU A 26 -1.45 4.21 -12.88
CA LEU A 26 -0.77 5.12 -11.96
C LEU A 26 -1.40 5.02 -10.58
N LEU A 27 -0.55 5.04 -9.56
CA LEU A 27 -0.95 5.08 -8.16
C LEU A 27 -0.28 6.27 -7.47
N TYR A 28 -1.12 7.14 -6.91
CA TYR A 28 -0.73 8.31 -6.14
C TYR A 28 -0.88 8.03 -4.65
N LEU A 29 0.15 8.33 -3.88
CA LEU A 29 0.20 8.11 -2.44
C LEU A 29 0.48 9.43 -1.71
N LYS A 30 -0.48 9.87 -0.90
CA LYS A 30 -0.28 10.95 0.05
C LYS A 30 0.12 10.35 1.39
N LEU A 31 1.40 10.42 1.73
CA LEU A 31 1.99 9.74 2.91
C LEU A 31 2.54 10.72 3.96
N GLY A 32 2.14 11.99 3.87
CA GLY A 32 2.64 13.06 4.75
C GLY A 32 4.00 13.63 4.34
N TYR A 33 4.45 13.37 3.12
CA TYR A 33 5.53 14.13 2.46
C TYR A 33 4.98 15.44 1.89
N SER A 34 5.87 16.39 1.56
CA SER A 34 5.48 17.67 0.96
C SER A 34 4.85 17.51 -0.44
N HIS A 35 5.21 16.45 -1.16
CA HIS A 35 4.66 16.09 -2.46
C HIS A 35 4.04 14.69 -2.41
N GLU A 36 3.15 14.40 -3.36
CA GLU A 36 2.57 13.07 -3.52
C GLU A 36 3.58 12.13 -4.18
N VAL A 37 3.59 10.88 -3.72
CA VAL A 37 4.44 9.84 -4.33
C VAL A 37 3.66 9.20 -5.46
N GLU A 38 4.17 9.36 -6.68
CA GLU A 38 3.64 8.71 -7.87
C GLU A 38 4.36 7.38 -8.12
N LEU A 39 3.59 6.32 -8.35
CA LEU A 39 4.09 5.00 -8.73
C LEU A 39 3.44 4.55 -10.03
N THR A 40 4.30 4.26 -11.01
CA THR A 40 3.92 3.64 -12.28
C THR A 40 3.72 2.13 -12.11
N VAL A 41 2.55 1.65 -12.48
CA VAL A 41 2.16 0.25 -12.39
C VAL A 41 2.65 -0.48 -13.65
N PRO A 42 3.37 -1.61 -13.52
CA PRO A 42 3.80 -2.38 -14.67
C PRO A 42 2.60 -2.98 -15.41
N PRO A 43 2.67 -3.20 -16.74
CA PRO A 43 1.53 -3.55 -17.58
C PRO A 43 0.84 -4.89 -17.23
N ALA A 44 1.53 -5.77 -16.50
CA ALA A 44 0.98 -7.05 -16.05
C ALA A 44 0.16 -6.96 -14.76
N VAL A 45 0.12 -5.78 -14.13
CA VAL A 45 -0.57 -5.51 -12.86
C VAL A 45 -1.56 -4.36 -13.07
N ARG A 46 -2.71 -4.45 -12.42
CA ARG A 46 -3.67 -3.36 -12.29
C ARG A 46 -3.87 -3.04 -10.83
N VAL A 47 -4.00 -1.76 -10.54
CA VAL A 47 -4.28 -1.30 -9.18
C VAL A 47 -5.66 -0.70 -9.08
N PHE A 48 -6.39 -1.12 -8.05
CA PHE A 48 -7.70 -0.61 -7.70
C PHE A 48 -7.67 -0.04 -6.28
N CYS A 49 -8.30 1.11 -6.08
CA CYS A 49 -8.47 1.71 -4.77
C CYS A 49 -9.95 1.55 -4.37
N PHE A 50 -10.25 0.56 -3.52
CA PHE A 50 -11.64 0.31 -3.08
C PHE A 50 -12.11 1.35 -2.06
N LYS A 51 -11.18 1.79 -1.22
CA LYS A 51 -11.35 2.88 -0.26
C LYS A 51 -10.04 3.66 -0.26
N ASN A 52 -10.07 4.91 0.18
CA ASN A 52 -8.86 5.75 0.29
C ASN A 52 -7.72 5.10 1.10
N ASN A 53 -8.05 4.11 1.94
CA ASN A 53 -7.12 3.42 2.83
C ASN A 53 -6.88 1.95 2.43
N VAL A 54 -7.50 1.45 1.35
CA VAL A 54 -7.38 0.05 0.91
C VAL A 54 -7.08 0.00 -0.57
N VAL A 55 -5.87 -0.44 -0.89
CA VAL A 55 -5.36 -0.62 -2.24
C VAL A 55 -5.32 -2.10 -2.57
N CYS A 56 -5.78 -2.47 -3.76
CA CYS A 56 -5.72 -3.83 -4.27
C CYS A 56 -4.86 -3.87 -5.52
N CYS A 57 -3.80 -4.67 -5.47
CA CYS A 57 -2.97 -4.99 -6.61
C CYS A 57 -3.44 -6.32 -7.19
N THR A 58 -3.84 -6.32 -8.45
CA THR A 58 -4.37 -7.51 -9.15
C THR A 58 -3.62 -7.76 -10.45
N GLY A 59 -3.54 -9.01 -10.88
CA GLY A 59 -2.87 -9.34 -12.14
C GLY A 59 -2.87 -10.82 -12.46
N ILE A 60 -2.19 -11.14 -13.56
CA ILE A 60 -2.04 -12.52 -14.06
C ILE A 60 -0.79 -13.18 -13.47
N ASP A 61 0.28 -12.39 -13.28
CA ASP A 61 1.58 -12.86 -12.82
C ASP A 61 1.76 -12.62 -11.32
N LYS A 62 1.88 -13.70 -10.56
CA LYS A 62 2.10 -13.71 -9.12
C LYS A 62 3.33 -12.88 -8.72
N GLN A 63 4.46 -13.07 -9.40
CA GLN A 63 5.72 -12.44 -9.03
C GLN A 63 5.64 -10.93 -9.23
N ARG A 64 5.09 -10.48 -10.36
CA ARG A 64 4.94 -9.04 -10.64
C ARG A 64 3.95 -8.36 -9.70
N VAL A 65 2.84 -9.02 -9.37
CA VAL A 65 1.87 -8.50 -8.39
C VAL A 65 2.52 -8.36 -7.01
N HIS A 66 3.24 -9.37 -6.53
CA HIS A 66 3.93 -9.32 -5.25
C HIS A 66 5.07 -8.32 -5.24
N GLN A 67 5.85 -8.22 -6.32
CA GLN A 67 6.93 -7.24 -6.44
C GLN A 67 6.38 -5.82 -6.37
N PHE A 68 5.33 -5.51 -7.13
CA PHE A 68 4.72 -4.18 -7.11
C PHE A 68 4.12 -3.86 -5.73
N ALA A 69 3.41 -4.81 -5.12
CA ALA A 69 2.87 -4.63 -3.77
C ALA A 69 3.97 -4.40 -2.72
N ALA A 70 5.12 -5.08 -2.85
CA ALA A 70 6.28 -4.85 -2.01
C ALA A 70 6.88 -3.45 -2.21
N THR A 71 7.01 -2.98 -3.45
CA THR A 71 7.45 -1.60 -3.74
C THR A 71 6.53 -0.58 -3.08
N VAL A 72 5.21 -0.74 -3.21
CA VAL A 72 4.22 0.14 -2.57
C VAL A 72 4.39 0.13 -1.04
N ARG A 73 4.56 -1.04 -0.41
CA ARG A 73 4.80 -1.14 1.04
C ARG A 73 6.10 -0.44 1.46
N SER A 74 7.16 -0.57 0.67
CA SER A 74 8.47 0.04 0.94
C SER A 74 8.46 1.57 0.92
N CYS A 75 7.49 2.21 0.25
CA CYS A 75 7.35 3.68 0.27
C CYS A 75 7.08 4.22 1.68
N LYS A 76 6.32 3.49 2.51
CA LYS A 76 6.08 3.85 3.91
C LYS A 76 5.87 2.59 4.74
N PRO A 77 6.95 1.93 5.18
CA PRO A 77 6.82 0.74 6.01
C PRO A 77 6.11 1.07 7.32
N PRO A 78 5.43 0.09 7.93
CA PRO A 78 4.67 0.32 9.14
C PRO A 78 5.59 0.65 10.32
N GLU A 79 5.25 1.70 11.05
CA GLU A 79 6.00 2.13 12.23
C GLU A 79 5.84 1.16 13.41
N VAL A 80 6.93 0.90 14.12
CA VAL A 80 6.97 -0.08 15.23
C VAL A 80 6.18 0.37 16.47
N TYR A 81 5.86 1.64 16.63
CA TYR A 81 5.12 2.13 17.80
C TYR A 81 3.61 2.22 17.54
N LYS A 82 3.22 3.07 16.58
CA LYS A 82 1.80 3.36 16.27
C LYS A 82 1.24 2.53 15.11
N GLY A 83 2.08 1.76 14.40
CA GLY A 83 1.65 0.96 13.26
C GLY A 83 1.17 1.79 12.07
N LYS A 84 1.56 3.06 11.97
CA LYS A 84 1.21 3.91 10.82
C LYS A 84 2.10 3.55 9.65
N GLY A 85 1.54 3.58 8.45
CA GLY A 85 2.21 3.20 7.21
C GLY A 85 1.35 2.30 6.36
N ILE A 86 1.98 1.60 5.43
CA ILE A 86 1.36 0.66 4.50
C ILE A 86 1.69 -0.75 4.98
N LEU A 87 0.66 -1.57 5.15
CA LEU A 87 0.75 -2.96 5.60
C LEU A 87 -0.06 -3.85 4.67
N TYR A 88 0.28 -5.13 4.59
CA TYR A 88 -0.69 -6.08 4.03
C TYR A 88 -1.89 -6.23 4.96
N THR A 89 -3.04 -6.58 4.41
CA THR A 89 -4.27 -6.76 5.22
C THR A 89 -4.09 -7.84 6.30
N ASP A 90 -3.29 -8.86 6.01
CA ASP A 90 -3.03 -10.00 6.89
C ASP A 90 -1.74 -9.85 7.73
N GLU A 91 -1.08 -8.68 7.65
CA GLU A 91 0.21 -8.45 8.31
C GLU A 91 0.06 -8.06 9.79
N VAL A 92 0.73 -8.80 10.68
CA VAL A 92 0.77 -8.49 12.11
C VAL A 92 2.07 -7.76 12.44
N ILE A 93 1.96 -6.50 12.89
CA ILE A 93 3.11 -5.67 13.29
C ILE A 93 3.39 -5.84 14.78
N LYS A 94 4.62 -6.24 15.12
CA LYS A 94 5.08 -6.27 16.51
C LYS A 94 5.24 -4.84 17.04
N LYS A 95 4.32 -4.40 17.87
CA LYS A 95 4.36 -3.05 18.46
C LYS A 95 5.29 -3.00 19.66
N LYS A 96 6.13 -1.96 19.72
CA LYS A 96 6.88 -1.61 20.93
C LYS A 96 6.07 -0.61 21.76
N GLN A 97 6.09 -0.79 23.08
CA GLN A 97 5.52 0.20 23.99
C GLN A 97 6.36 1.48 23.91
N GLY A 98 5.68 2.63 24.00
CA GLY A 98 6.33 3.92 24.11
C GLY A 98 7.10 4.05 25.43
N LYS A 99 7.70 5.22 25.65
CA LYS A 99 8.39 5.53 26.91
C LYS A 99 7.45 5.27 28.10
N LYS A 100 7.84 4.38 29.01
CA LYS A 100 7.18 4.26 30.31
C LYS A 100 7.41 5.58 31.05
N SER A 101 6.37 6.35 31.27
CA SER A 101 6.41 7.50 32.17
C SER A 101 5.96 7.02 33.55
N LYS A 102 6.88 6.39 34.27
CA LYS A 102 6.95 6.22 35.73
C LYS A 102 8.26 5.53 36.07
#